data_AF-A0A336KND2-F1
#
_entry.id   AF-A0A336KND2-F1
#
_cell.length_a   1.000
_cell.length_b   1.000
_cell.length_c   1.000
_cell.angle_alpha   90.00
_cell.angle_beta   90.00
_cell.angle_gamma   90.00
#
_symmetry.space_group_name_H-M   'P 1'
#
loop_
_entity.id
_entity.type
_entity.pdbx_description
1 polymer ?
#
loop_
_entity_poly.entity_id
_entity_poly.type
_entity_poly.pdbx_seq_one_letter_code
_entity_poly.pdbx_strand_id
1 'polypeptide(L)'
;MVKQLRRTRMAKKYNYQRNRKRVEKKIKNKGTIKDSLIKQEWQKGMSLSKNLDDMGLVFDSNKALGVPNNREERKKIIKIVNGFMEEDTSDLDVKKEEFSDEEEIEIKKKSSRSKEYVAEKLEQEANEYVESRFRLPKGVVKQVSYYMDKYGLNYKAMARDPQNYYQETWRQLRAKCRKFMSISDQFAKYLEERGLMDKEIDEGDPRWKEAETDDD
;
A
#
# COMPACT_ATOMS: atom_id res chain seq x y z
N MET A 1 10.56 32.71 39.33
CA MET A 1 10.35 33.54 38.13
C MET A 1 9.16 32.97 37.36
N VAL A 2 7.98 33.59 37.45
CA VAL A 2 6.75 33.08 36.83
C VAL A 2 6.79 33.41 35.34
N LYS A 3 6.94 32.41 34.46
CA LYS A 3 6.82 32.60 33.01
C LYS A 3 5.41 33.13 32.72
N GLN A 4 5.30 34.44 32.47
CA GLN A 4 4.06 35.04 31.97
C GLN A 4 3.65 34.30 30.70
N LEU A 5 2.48 33.66 30.70
CA LEU A 5 1.85 33.19 29.47
C LEU A 5 1.64 34.43 28.58
N ARG A 6 2.48 34.61 27.55
CA ARG A 6 2.31 35.69 26.57
C ARG A 6 0.85 35.64 26.08
N ARG A 7 0.11 36.74 26.29
CA ARG A 7 -1.31 36.94 25.92
C ARG A 7 -1.50 36.91 24.38
N THR A 8 -1.21 35.80 23.71
CA THR A 8 -1.39 35.66 22.25
C THR A 8 -2.83 35.32 21.85
N ARG A 9 -3.78 35.32 22.80
CA ARG A 9 -5.21 35.06 22.53
C ARG A 9 -5.99 36.30 22.06
N MET A 10 -5.44 37.52 22.22
CA MET A 10 -6.19 38.77 21.98
C MET A 10 -6.49 39.06 20.49
N ALA A 11 -5.70 38.55 19.54
CA ALA A 11 -5.86 38.85 18.11
C ALA A 11 -6.62 37.79 17.30
N LYS A 12 -7.03 36.67 17.91
CA LYS A 12 -7.76 35.61 17.17
C LYS A 12 -9.23 35.98 17.08
N LYS A 13 -9.62 36.67 16.00
CA LYS A 13 -11.03 36.90 15.67
C LYS A 13 -11.76 35.55 15.52
N TYR A 14 -12.92 35.41 16.15
CA TYR A 14 -13.75 34.21 15.98
C TYR A 14 -14.20 34.14 14.52
N ASN A 15 -13.84 33.06 13.83
CA ASN A 15 -14.29 32.86 12.45
C ASN A 15 -15.70 32.27 12.47
N TYR A 16 -16.70 33.12 12.24
CA TYR A 16 -18.11 32.76 12.21
C TYR A 16 -18.46 31.73 11.12
N GLN A 17 -17.66 31.63 10.05
CA GLN A 17 -17.87 30.64 8.98
C GLN A 17 -17.47 29.22 9.39
N ARG A 18 -16.64 29.06 10.43
CA ARG A 18 -16.19 27.75 10.90
C ARG A 18 -16.96 27.33 12.15
N ASN A 19 -17.86 26.36 11.97
CA ASN A 19 -18.52 25.72 13.11
C ASN A 19 -17.51 24.88 13.92
N ARG A 20 -17.02 25.43 15.05
CA ARG A 20 -16.02 24.79 15.91
C ARG A 20 -16.44 23.39 16.40
N LYS A 21 -17.72 23.18 16.72
CA LYS A 21 -18.22 21.86 17.15
C LYS A 21 -18.03 20.81 16.07
N ARG A 22 -18.24 21.15 14.79
CA ARG A 22 -18.00 20.25 13.66
C ARG A 22 -16.51 19.97 13.46
N VAL A 23 -15.67 21.00 13.59
CA VAL A 23 -14.21 20.85 13.50
C VAL A 23 -13.68 19.94 14.60
N GLU A 24 -14.12 20.14 15.84
CA GLU A 24 -13.73 19.31 16.98
C GLU A 24 -14.20 17.86 16.82
N LYS A 25 -15.45 17.65 16.38
CA LYS A 25 -15.93 16.30 16.02
C LYS A 25 -15.05 15.66 14.96
N LYS A 26 -14.61 16.40 13.93
CA LYS A 26 -13.70 15.89 12.90
C LYS A 26 -12.31 15.53 13.46
N ILE A 27 -11.76 16.34 14.36
CA ILE A 27 -10.45 16.10 15.00
C ILE A 27 -10.49 14.88 15.94
N LYS A 28 -11.60 14.72 16.66
CA LYS A 28 -11.82 13.57 17.58
C LYS A 28 -12.33 12.33 16.86
N ASN A 29 -12.78 12.45 15.61
CA ASN A 29 -13.26 11.32 14.84
C ASN A 29 -12.08 10.44 14.41
N LYS A 30 -12.08 9.20 14.88
CA LYS A 30 -11.10 8.17 14.55
C LYS A 30 -11.54 7.25 13.40
N GLY A 31 -12.81 7.34 12.98
CA GLY A 31 -13.38 6.38 12.03
C GLY A 31 -13.50 4.96 12.60
N THR A 32 -13.66 3.98 11.71
CA THR A 32 -13.70 2.55 12.07
C THR A 32 -12.31 1.96 11.89
N ILE A 33 -11.67 1.56 12.99
CA ILE A 33 -10.38 0.88 12.99
C ILE A 33 -10.62 -0.61 12.69
N LYS A 34 -10.02 -1.13 11.61
CA LYS A 34 -10.16 -2.52 11.19
C LYS A 34 -9.24 -3.47 11.96
N ASP A 35 -7.99 -3.06 12.17
CA ASP A 35 -6.98 -3.91 12.82
C ASP A 35 -7.28 -4.09 14.30
N SER A 36 -7.22 -5.34 14.75
CA SER A 36 -7.52 -5.73 16.13
C SER A 36 -6.50 -5.16 17.11
N LEU A 37 -5.21 -5.22 16.77
CA LEU A 37 -4.10 -4.76 17.60
C LEU A 37 -4.20 -3.27 17.92
N ILE A 38 -4.32 -2.42 16.89
CA ILE A 38 -4.47 -0.96 17.05
C ILE A 38 -5.75 -0.63 17.82
N LYS A 39 -6.83 -1.37 17.57
CA LYS A 39 -8.12 -1.15 18.22
C LYS A 39 -8.09 -1.46 19.72
N GLN A 40 -7.36 -2.49 20.13
CA GLN A 40 -7.15 -2.83 21.55
C GLN A 40 -6.39 -1.72 22.26
N GLU A 41 -5.34 -1.21 21.63
CA GLU A 41 -4.47 -0.20 22.22
C GLU A 41 -5.00 1.24 22.12
N TRP A 42 -6.16 1.42 21.50
CA TRP A 42 -6.71 2.74 21.22
C TRP A 42 -7.27 3.43 22.48
N GLN A 43 -6.66 4.54 22.91
CA GLN A 43 -7.19 5.34 24.01
C GLN A 43 -8.19 6.41 23.53
N LYS A 44 -9.41 6.41 24.11
CA LYS A 44 -10.49 7.34 23.70
C LYS A 44 -10.26 8.80 24.14
N GLY A 45 -9.43 9.02 25.16
CA GLY A 45 -9.16 10.35 25.73
C GLY A 45 -8.08 11.15 25.01
N MET A 46 -7.30 10.51 24.13
CA MET A 46 -6.19 11.14 23.44
C MET A 46 -6.56 11.56 22.02
N SER A 47 -5.74 12.44 21.43
CA SER A 47 -5.89 12.84 20.03
C SER A 47 -5.48 11.69 19.09
N LEU A 48 -5.98 11.72 17.85
CA LEU A 48 -5.63 10.74 16.82
C LEU A 48 -4.12 10.68 16.57
N SER A 49 -3.46 11.84 16.46
CA SER A 49 -2.00 11.92 16.31
C SER A 49 -1.29 11.28 17.50
N LYS A 50 -1.64 11.68 18.73
CA LYS A 50 -0.95 11.18 19.92
C LYS A 50 -1.09 9.67 20.08
N ASN A 51 -2.27 9.10 19.79
CA ASN A 51 -2.46 7.65 19.84
C ASN A 51 -1.57 6.91 18.84
N LEU A 52 -1.45 7.42 17.61
CA LEU A 52 -0.59 6.82 16.59
C LEU A 52 0.88 6.99 16.97
N ASP A 53 1.27 8.20 17.38
CA ASP A 53 2.62 8.50 17.85
C ASP A 53 3.00 7.59 19.02
N ASP A 54 2.12 7.37 20.01
CA ASP A 54 2.38 6.48 21.15
C ASP A 54 2.60 5.01 20.70
N MET A 55 1.95 4.57 19.61
CA MET A 55 2.07 3.23 19.01
C MET A 55 3.27 3.09 18.06
N GLY A 56 3.98 4.18 17.75
CA GLY A 56 5.03 4.17 16.72
C GLY A 56 4.52 4.33 15.29
N LEU A 57 3.27 4.73 15.12
CA LEU A 57 2.65 4.99 13.83
C LEU A 57 2.63 6.48 13.52
N VAL A 58 2.68 6.81 12.24
CA VAL A 58 2.66 8.21 11.78
C VAL A 58 1.24 8.62 11.39
N PHE A 59 0.79 9.79 11.85
CA PHE A 59 -0.50 10.35 11.43
C PHE A 59 -0.50 10.95 10.01
N ASP A 60 0.59 11.57 9.59
CA ASP A 60 0.74 12.24 8.29
C ASP A 60 1.98 11.74 7.55
N SER A 61 1.79 10.82 6.61
CA SER A 61 2.87 10.15 5.88
C SER A 61 3.75 11.13 5.10
N ASN A 62 3.16 12.19 4.54
CA ASN A 62 3.92 13.17 3.75
C ASN A 62 4.93 13.94 4.61
N LYS A 63 4.59 14.19 5.88
CA LYS A 63 5.51 14.84 6.83
C LYS A 63 6.63 13.91 7.26
N ALA A 64 6.33 12.64 7.52
CA ALA A 64 7.38 11.67 7.87
C ALA A 64 8.33 11.39 6.71
N LEU A 65 7.82 11.34 5.47
CA LEU A 65 8.62 11.13 4.26
C LEU A 65 9.31 12.41 3.77
N GLY A 66 9.02 13.58 4.36
CA GLY A 66 9.59 14.86 3.95
C GLY A 66 9.19 15.28 2.53
N VAL A 67 8.00 14.87 2.05
CA VAL A 67 7.54 15.23 0.69
C VAL A 67 7.30 16.75 0.64
N PRO A 68 7.97 17.48 -0.27
CA PRO A 68 7.84 18.93 -0.35
C PRO A 68 6.41 19.33 -0.74
N ASN A 69 5.89 20.37 -0.07
CA ASN A 69 4.57 20.91 -0.36
C ASN A 69 4.74 22.19 -1.17
N ASN A 70 4.90 22.03 -2.48
CA ASN A 70 5.12 23.12 -3.44
C ASN A 70 4.16 24.31 -3.24
N ARG A 71 2.90 24.05 -2.83
CA ARG A 71 1.93 25.12 -2.56
C ARG A 71 2.26 25.92 -1.31
N GLU A 72 2.70 25.24 -0.25
CA GLU A 72 3.12 25.90 0.99
C GLU A 72 4.45 26.63 0.81
N GLU A 73 5.39 26.04 0.08
CA GLU A 73 6.65 26.68 -0.30
C GLU A 73 6.40 27.95 -1.13
N ARG A 74 5.56 27.87 -2.16
CA ARG A 74 5.13 29.06 -2.93
C ARG A 74 4.49 30.13 -2.04
N LYS A 75 3.67 29.75 -1.06
CA LYS A 75 3.09 30.71 -0.10
C LYS A 75 4.16 31.34 0.81
N LYS A 76 5.18 30.59 1.21
CA LYS A 76 6.32 31.14 1.96
C LYS A 76 7.05 32.17 1.10
N ILE A 77 7.36 31.81 -0.15
CA ILE A 77 8.00 32.70 -1.13
C ILE A 77 7.17 33.98 -1.33
N ILE A 78 5.86 33.87 -1.59
CA ILE A 78 4.98 35.03 -1.77
C ILE A 78 4.96 35.94 -0.53
N LYS A 79 5.00 35.38 0.68
CA LYS A 79 5.07 36.18 1.92
C LYS A 79 6.39 36.93 2.06
N ILE A 80 7.50 36.29 1.67
CA ILE A 80 8.83 36.91 1.66
C ILE A 80 8.85 38.05 0.64
N VAL A 81 8.41 37.78 -0.61
CA VAL A 81 8.34 38.77 -1.69
C VAL A 81 7.45 39.96 -1.35
N ASN A 82 6.33 39.73 -0.65
CA ASN A 82 5.41 40.79 -0.22
C ASN A 82 5.87 41.54 1.05
N GLY A 83 7.08 41.28 1.56
CA GLY A 83 7.65 41.97 2.72
C GLY A 83 6.96 41.69 4.05
N PHE A 84 6.20 40.59 4.16
CA PHE A 84 5.46 40.22 5.38
C PHE A 84 6.28 39.37 6.35
N MET A 85 7.43 38.87 5.91
CA MET A 85 8.48 38.23 6.71
C MET A 85 9.80 38.84 6.24
N GLU A 86 10.60 39.38 7.16
CA GLU A 86 12.02 39.64 6.87
C GLU A 86 12.72 38.29 6.65
N GLU A 87 13.67 38.27 5.71
CA GLU A 87 14.61 37.16 5.55
C GLU A 87 15.52 37.08 6.79
N ASP A 88 15.03 36.49 7.88
CA ASP A 88 15.92 35.82 8.83
C ASP A 88 16.31 34.47 8.21
N THR A 89 17.02 34.52 7.08
CA THR A 89 17.67 33.36 6.45
C THR A 89 18.88 32.89 7.26
N SER A 90 19.23 33.59 8.35
CA SER A 90 20.20 33.15 9.35
C SER A 90 19.66 32.09 10.32
N ASP A 91 18.34 31.96 10.50
CA ASP A 91 17.75 31.06 11.52
C ASP A 91 17.40 29.65 11.00
N LEU A 92 17.47 29.43 9.67
CA LEU A 92 17.25 28.10 9.06
C LEU A 92 18.55 27.31 8.85
N ASP A 93 19.70 27.98 8.74
CA ASP A 93 21.01 27.34 8.56
C ASP A 93 21.77 27.10 9.89
N VAL A 94 21.32 27.68 11.01
CA VAL A 94 21.93 27.47 12.35
C VAL A 94 21.42 26.22 13.07
N LYS A 95 20.38 25.53 12.55
CA LYS A 95 19.95 24.20 13.06
C LYS A 95 20.41 23.04 12.20
N LYS A 96 21.49 23.26 11.45
CA LYS A 96 22.35 22.19 10.96
C LYS A 96 23.67 22.21 11.73
N GLU A 97 23.64 22.61 13.00
CA GLU A 97 24.67 22.19 13.94
C GLU A 97 24.59 20.67 14.00
N GLU A 98 25.71 20.03 13.66
CA GLU A 98 25.89 18.59 13.72
C GLU A 98 25.52 18.15 15.14
N PHE A 99 24.33 17.60 15.29
CA PHE A 99 23.92 16.88 16.48
C PHE A 99 24.96 15.79 16.68
N SER A 100 25.75 15.90 17.74
CA SER A 100 26.71 14.86 18.09
C SER A 100 26.00 13.52 18.17
N ASP A 101 26.65 12.44 17.71
CA ASP A 101 26.06 11.08 17.70
C ASP A 101 25.51 10.69 19.09
N GLU A 102 26.11 11.22 20.16
CA GLU A 102 25.71 11.01 21.55
C GLU A 102 24.37 11.69 21.92
N GLU A 103 24.13 12.92 21.45
CA GLU A 103 22.86 13.64 21.67
C GLU A 103 21.72 13.03 20.83
N GLU A 104 22.02 12.54 19.63
CA GLU A 104 21.05 11.82 18.80
C GLU A 104 20.64 10.48 19.43
N ILE A 105 21.59 9.77 20.05
CA ILE A 105 21.35 8.56 20.85
C ILE A 105 20.54 8.89 22.12
N GLU A 106 20.79 10.03 22.78
CA GLU A 106 20.00 10.44 23.95
C GLU A 106 18.57 10.87 23.63
N ILE A 107 18.33 11.54 22.51
CA ILE A 107 16.97 11.89 22.05
C ILE A 107 16.20 10.60 21.74
N LYS A 108 16.83 9.64 21.06
CA LYS A 108 16.28 8.30 20.80
C LYS A 108 16.00 7.53 22.11
N LYS A 109 16.84 7.67 23.14
CA LYS A 109 16.65 7.05 24.47
C LYS A 109 15.54 7.72 25.31
N LYS A 110 15.31 9.03 25.16
CA LYS A 110 14.28 9.80 25.90
C LYS A 110 12.88 9.70 25.27
N SER A 111 12.75 9.23 24.03
CA SER A 111 11.48 9.22 23.28
C SER A 111 10.85 7.84 23.12
N SER A 112 11.24 6.82 23.90
CA SER A 112 10.68 5.47 23.78
C SER A 112 9.15 5.55 23.85
N ARG A 113 8.48 5.28 22.72
CA ARG A 113 7.05 5.49 22.60
C ARG A 113 6.37 4.42 23.45
N SER A 114 5.39 4.81 24.26
CA SER A 114 4.85 3.92 25.31
C SER A 114 4.29 2.59 24.81
N LYS A 115 3.94 2.50 23.51
CA LYS A 115 3.32 1.33 22.87
C LYS A 115 4.04 0.94 21.57
N GLU A 116 5.35 1.13 21.52
CA GLU A 116 6.15 0.81 20.34
C GLU A 116 6.05 -0.65 19.87
N TYR A 117 5.77 -1.60 20.78
CA TYR A 117 5.53 -3.01 20.44
C TYR A 117 4.38 -3.21 19.43
N VAL A 118 3.47 -2.24 19.30
CA VAL A 118 2.38 -2.28 18.33
C VAL A 118 2.94 -2.24 16.92
N ALA A 119 3.89 -1.34 16.64
CA ALA A 119 4.54 -1.25 15.34
C ALA A 119 5.35 -2.52 15.04
N GLU A 120 6.11 -3.02 16.01
CA GLU A 120 6.91 -4.24 15.87
C GLU A 120 6.05 -5.46 15.52
N LYS A 121 4.91 -5.65 16.20
CA LYS A 121 3.97 -6.73 15.87
C LYS A 121 3.37 -6.59 14.48
N LEU A 122 3.03 -5.36 14.06
CA LEU A 122 2.51 -5.13 12.71
C LEU A 122 3.56 -5.44 11.64
N GLU A 123 4.84 -5.15 11.89
CA GLU A 123 5.94 -5.51 11.00
C GLU A 123 6.14 -7.02 10.93
N GLN A 124 6.01 -7.73 12.05
CA GLN A 124 6.04 -9.19 12.08
C GLN A 124 4.88 -9.78 11.27
N GLU A 125 3.63 -9.36 11.53
CA GLU A 125 2.44 -9.78 10.79
C GLU A 125 2.53 -9.45 9.28
N ALA A 126 3.19 -8.35 8.91
CA ALA A 126 3.38 -7.97 7.51
C ALA A 126 4.48 -8.79 6.81
N ASN A 127 5.52 -9.21 7.54
CA ASN A 127 6.62 -10.02 7.03
C ASN A 127 6.27 -11.53 6.98
N GLU A 128 5.25 -11.96 7.71
CA GLU A 128 4.74 -13.32 7.63
C GLU A 128 4.34 -13.68 6.19
N TYR A 129 4.74 -14.88 5.75
CA TYR A 129 4.42 -15.35 4.42
C TYR A 129 2.91 -15.57 4.28
N VAL A 130 2.27 -14.78 3.41
CA VAL A 130 0.86 -14.95 3.06
C VAL A 130 0.78 -15.77 1.76
N GLU A 131 0.25 -16.98 1.87
CA GLU A 131 -0.05 -17.83 0.71
C GLU A 131 -0.94 -17.11 -0.31
N SER A 132 -0.61 -17.24 -1.60
CA SER A 132 -1.43 -16.68 -2.66
C SER A 132 -2.75 -17.45 -2.78
N ARG A 133 -3.84 -16.87 -2.23
CA ARG A 133 -5.22 -17.39 -2.37
C ARG A 133 -5.85 -17.04 -3.72
N PHE A 134 -5.06 -16.57 -4.69
CA PHE A 134 -5.58 -16.22 -6.01
C PHE A 134 -6.15 -17.46 -6.70
N ARG A 135 -7.36 -17.34 -7.24
CA ARG A 135 -8.04 -18.39 -8.00
C ARG A 135 -8.64 -17.76 -9.25
N LEU A 136 -8.57 -18.46 -10.38
CA LEU A 136 -9.22 -17.98 -11.59
C LEU A 136 -10.75 -18.11 -11.47
N PRO A 137 -11.52 -17.17 -12.03
CA PRO A 137 -12.97 -17.27 -12.09
C PRO A 137 -13.42 -18.54 -12.82
N LYS A 138 -14.53 -19.16 -12.38
CA LYS A 138 -15.05 -20.41 -12.96
C LYS A 138 -15.26 -20.35 -14.48
N GLY A 139 -15.75 -19.22 -14.99
CA GLY A 139 -15.94 -19.01 -16.43
C GLY A 139 -14.62 -19.03 -17.22
N VAL A 140 -13.58 -18.40 -16.67
CA VAL A 140 -12.24 -18.39 -17.26
C VAL A 140 -11.64 -19.80 -17.23
N VAL A 141 -11.79 -20.52 -16.11
CA VAL A 141 -11.35 -21.92 -16.00
C VAL A 141 -12.01 -22.79 -17.06
N LYS A 142 -13.33 -22.68 -17.24
CA LYS A 142 -14.08 -23.45 -18.26
C LYS A 142 -13.61 -23.14 -19.70
N GLN A 143 -13.29 -21.89 -19.98
CA GLN A 143 -12.80 -21.48 -21.29
C GLN A 143 -11.38 -22.01 -21.54
N VAL A 144 -10.49 -21.87 -20.57
CA VAL A 144 -9.11 -22.37 -20.65
C VAL A 144 -9.07 -23.89 -20.75
N SER A 145 -9.87 -24.61 -19.96
CA SER A 145 -9.96 -26.07 -20.05
C SER A 145 -10.42 -26.53 -21.43
N TYR A 146 -11.41 -25.85 -22.03
CA TYR A 146 -11.84 -26.13 -23.40
C TYR A 146 -10.70 -25.94 -24.41
N TYR A 147 -9.94 -24.86 -24.31
CA TYR A 147 -8.81 -24.62 -25.20
C TYR A 147 -7.69 -25.64 -25.01
N MET A 148 -7.36 -26.02 -23.78
CA MET A 148 -6.32 -27.03 -23.49
C MET A 148 -6.74 -28.44 -23.93
N ASP A 149 -8.04 -28.74 -23.90
CA ASP A 149 -8.59 -30.00 -24.41
C ASP A 149 -8.52 -30.08 -25.95
N LYS A 150 -8.81 -28.98 -26.64
CA LYS A 150 -8.92 -28.94 -28.10
C LYS A 150 -7.61 -28.66 -28.82
N TYR A 151 -6.79 -27.76 -28.29
CA TYR A 151 -5.60 -27.21 -28.95
C TYR A 151 -4.29 -27.47 -28.20
N GLY A 152 -4.33 -28.06 -26.99
CA GLY A 152 -3.12 -28.27 -26.18
C GLY A 152 -2.46 -26.95 -25.79
N LEU A 153 -1.16 -26.80 -26.05
CA LEU A 153 -0.42 -25.54 -25.86
C LEU A 153 -0.26 -24.71 -27.16
N ASN A 154 -1.06 -24.96 -28.20
CA ASN A 154 -1.04 -24.17 -29.42
C ASN A 154 -1.91 -22.90 -29.32
N TYR A 155 -1.34 -21.83 -28.78
CA TYR A 155 -2.06 -20.58 -28.51
C TYR A 155 -2.53 -19.83 -29.76
N LYS A 156 -1.83 -19.97 -30.90
CA LYS A 156 -2.22 -19.32 -32.16
C LYS A 156 -3.47 -19.95 -32.76
N ALA A 157 -3.62 -21.27 -32.60
CA ALA A 157 -4.85 -21.97 -32.95
C ALA A 157 -6.01 -21.58 -32.02
N MET A 158 -5.76 -21.45 -30.72
CA MET A 158 -6.78 -20.98 -29.75
C MET A 158 -7.31 -19.59 -30.10
N ALA A 159 -6.44 -18.68 -30.54
CA ALA A 159 -6.84 -17.32 -30.90
C ALA A 159 -7.81 -17.29 -32.10
N ARG A 160 -7.72 -18.27 -33.00
CA ARG A 160 -8.58 -18.42 -34.18
C ARG A 160 -9.88 -19.19 -33.90
N ASP A 161 -10.05 -19.72 -32.69
CA ASP A 161 -11.24 -20.51 -32.35
C ASP A 161 -12.50 -19.63 -32.26
N PRO A 162 -13.67 -20.11 -32.74
CA PRO A 162 -14.92 -19.35 -32.68
C PRO A 162 -15.41 -18.98 -31.27
N GLN A 163 -15.02 -19.74 -30.24
CA GLN A 163 -15.33 -19.41 -28.84
C GLN A 163 -14.49 -18.25 -28.30
N ASN A 164 -13.45 -17.82 -29.03
CA ASN A 164 -12.71 -16.60 -28.70
C ASN A 164 -13.49 -15.33 -29.09
N TYR A 165 -14.68 -15.16 -28.49
CA TYR A 165 -15.60 -14.08 -28.79
C TYR A 165 -14.99 -12.69 -28.54
N TYR A 166 -14.19 -12.57 -27.48
CA TYR A 166 -13.50 -11.33 -27.11
C TYR A 166 -12.24 -11.06 -27.93
N GLN A 167 -11.96 -11.88 -28.94
CA GLN A 167 -10.83 -11.70 -29.85
C GLN A 167 -9.49 -11.59 -29.12
N GLU A 168 -9.31 -12.44 -28.10
CA GLU A 168 -8.08 -12.44 -27.32
C GLU A 168 -6.89 -12.83 -28.19
N THR A 169 -5.81 -12.08 -28.03
CA THR A 169 -4.55 -12.39 -28.70
C THR A 169 -3.97 -13.69 -28.15
N TRP A 170 -3.19 -14.39 -28.96
CA TRP A 170 -2.51 -15.62 -28.54
C TRP A 170 -1.64 -15.42 -27.28
N ARG A 171 -1.04 -14.22 -27.09
CA ARG A 171 -0.26 -13.87 -25.89
C ARG A 171 -1.13 -13.82 -24.63
N GLN A 172 -2.34 -13.28 -24.73
CA GLN A 172 -3.32 -13.24 -23.64
C GLN A 172 -3.81 -14.65 -23.29
N LEU A 173 -4.12 -15.46 -24.30
CA LEU A 173 -4.52 -16.87 -24.11
C LEU A 173 -3.39 -17.69 -23.47
N ARG A 174 -2.14 -17.48 -23.91
CA ARG A 174 -0.94 -18.06 -23.29
C ARG A 174 -0.83 -17.68 -21.82
N ALA A 175 -0.96 -16.39 -21.50
CA ALA A 175 -0.90 -15.90 -20.12
C ALA A 175 -1.99 -16.53 -19.25
N LYS A 176 -3.21 -16.68 -19.77
CA LYS A 176 -4.31 -17.35 -19.07
C LYS A 176 -4.04 -18.84 -18.83
N CYS A 177 -3.59 -19.56 -19.85
CA CYS A 177 -3.25 -20.98 -19.73
C CYS A 177 -2.12 -21.18 -18.72
N ARG A 178 -1.06 -20.39 -18.79
CA ARG A 178 0.06 -20.45 -17.84
C ARG A 178 -0.37 -20.10 -16.42
N LYS A 179 -1.23 -19.10 -16.26
CA LYS A 179 -1.76 -18.74 -14.95
C LYS A 179 -2.62 -19.86 -14.39
N PHE A 180 -3.42 -20.52 -15.22
CA PHE A 180 -4.21 -21.68 -14.83
C PHE A 180 -3.32 -22.84 -14.39
N MET A 181 -2.28 -23.18 -15.17
CA MET A 181 -1.29 -24.21 -14.80
C MET A 181 -0.54 -23.88 -13.51
N SER A 182 -0.27 -22.59 -13.23
CA SER A 182 0.38 -22.17 -11.98
C SER A 182 -0.49 -22.35 -10.72
N ILE A 183 -1.80 -22.51 -10.88
CA ILE A 183 -2.74 -22.71 -9.77
C ILE A 183 -2.98 -24.21 -9.61
N SER A 184 -2.15 -24.84 -8.77
CA SER A 184 -2.18 -26.28 -8.48
C SER A 184 -3.58 -26.80 -8.21
N ASP A 185 -4.37 -26.14 -7.36
CA ASP A 185 -5.68 -26.65 -6.94
C ASP A 185 -6.68 -26.75 -8.09
N GLN A 186 -6.70 -25.75 -8.98
CA GLN A 186 -7.64 -25.73 -10.10
C GLN A 186 -7.15 -26.61 -11.25
N PHE A 187 -5.83 -26.67 -11.43
CA PHE A 187 -5.21 -27.49 -12.46
C PHE A 187 -5.25 -28.98 -12.11
N ALA A 188 -4.99 -29.35 -10.85
CA ALA A 188 -5.10 -30.72 -10.34
C ALA A 188 -6.53 -31.25 -10.57
N LYS A 189 -7.55 -30.46 -10.23
CA LYS A 189 -8.94 -30.83 -10.51
C LYS A 189 -9.19 -31.09 -12.00
N TYR A 190 -8.63 -30.27 -12.89
CA TYR A 190 -8.74 -30.47 -14.33
C TYR A 190 -8.06 -31.77 -14.79
N LEU A 191 -6.89 -32.08 -14.25
CA LEU A 191 -6.16 -33.31 -14.54
C LEU A 191 -6.89 -34.55 -14.00
N GLU A 192 -7.49 -34.48 -12.81
CA GLU A 192 -8.33 -35.53 -12.22
C GLU A 192 -9.54 -35.84 -13.11
N GLU A 193 -10.30 -34.81 -13.52
CA GLU A 193 -11.48 -34.95 -14.39
C GLU A 193 -11.14 -35.60 -15.76
N ARG A 194 -9.88 -35.51 -16.19
CA ARG A 194 -9.41 -36.04 -17.47
C ARG A 194 -8.57 -37.32 -17.34
N GLY A 195 -8.30 -37.80 -16.12
CA GLY A 195 -7.46 -38.97 -15.86
C GLY A 195 -6.02 -38.78 -16.36
N LEU A 196 -5.48 -37.57 -16.20
CA LEU A 196 -4.11 -37.20 -16.60
C LEU A 196 -3.16 -37.02 -15.41
N MET A 197 -3.60 -37.26 -14.17
CA MET A 197 -2.78 -37.10 -12.97
C MET A 197 -1.59 -38.08 -12.92
N ASP A 198 -1.80 -39.33 -13.36
CA ASP A 198 -0.81 -40.41 -13.26
C ASP A 198 -0.07 -40.67 -14.58
N LYS A 199 -0.36 -39.89 -15.63
CA LYS A 199 0.31 -40.03 -16.92
C LYS A 199 1.60 -39.24 -16.87
N GLU A 200 2.74 -39.92 -17.01
CA GLU A 200 4.01 -39.26 -17.27
C GLU A 200 3.84 -38.35 -18.49
N ILE A 201 4.24 -37.09 -18.36
CA ILE A 201 4.19 -36.12 -19.45
C ILE A 201 5.24 -36.58 -20.47
N ASP A 202 4.81 -37.23 -21.54
CA ASP A 202 5.69 -37.55 -22.67
C ASP A 202 6.13 -36.24 -23.31
N GLU A 203 7.42 -35.90 -23.20
CA GLU A 203 8.02 -34.69 -23.78
C GLU A 203 7.87 -34.67 -25.32
N GLY A 204 7.58 -35.81 -25.95
CA GLY A 204 7.28 -35.94 -27.37
C GLY A 204 5.83 -35.69 -27.78
N ASP A 205 4.88 -35.55 -26.85
CA ASP A 205 3.46 -35.36 -27.16
C ASP A 205 3.21 -33.96 -27.78
N PRO A 206 2.71 -33.87 -29.03
CA PRO A 206 2.40 -32.60 -29.69
C PRO A 206 1.44 -31.70 -28.91
N ARG A 207 0.68 -32.25 -27.95
CA ARG A 207 -0.24 -31.48 -27.09
C ARG A 207 0.50 -30.55 -26.11
N TRP A 208 1.69 -30.95 -25.65
CA TRP A 208 2.47 -30.25 -24.63
C TRP A 208 3.69 -29.51 -25.19
N LYS A 209 3.94 -29.64 -26.50
CA LYS A 209 4.92 -28.80 -27.19
C LYS A 209 4.37 -27.37 -27.30
N GLU A 210 4.95 -26.42 -26.58
CA GLU A 210 4.71 -25.00 -26.87
C GLU A 210 5.17 -24.76 -28.31
N ALA A 211 4.23 -24.54 -29.22
CA ALA A 211 4.57 -24.13 -30.57
C ALA A 211 5.17 -22.72 -30.50
N GLU A 212 6.49 -22.63 -30.34
CA GLU A 212 7.25 -21.40 -30.55
C GLU A 212 6.96 -20.96 -31.99
N THR A 213 6.28 -19.82 -32.13
CA THR A 213 5.77 -19.35 -33.43
C THR A 213 6.46 -18.07 -33.90
N ASP A 214 7.65 -17.77 -33.35
CA ASP A 214 8.49 -16.66 -33.80
C ASP A 214 9.69 -17.13 -34.69
N ASP A 215 9.82 -18.43 -34.99
CA ASP A 215 10.82 -19.00 -35.93
C ASP A 215 10.19 -19.76 -37.13
N ASP A 216 9.17 -19.17 -37.77
CA ASP A 216 8.75 -19.47 -39.15
C ASP A 216 8.08 -18.24 -39.81
#